data_AF-A0A7C4HI14-F1
#
_entry.id   AF-A0A7C4HI14-F1
#
_cell.length_a   1.000
_cell.length_b   1.000
_cell.length_c   1.000
_cell.angle_alpha   90.00
_cell.angle_beta   90.00
_cell.angle_gamma   90.00
#
_symmetry.space_group_name_H-M   'P 1'
#
loop_
_entity.id
_entity.type
_entity.pdbx_description
1 polymer ?
#
loop_
_entity_poly.entity_id
_entity_poly.type
_entity_poly.pdbx_seq_one_letter_code
_entity_poly.pdbx_strand_id
1 'polypeptide(L)'
;MTALKEIYRSRFIRVILQVIFSFVLAFSLLMLIRTLLGVENPFFVVSSGSMYPTLNIGDFIVIQRATPAQLKIGDIVVFMDPHARLKAPIVHRIVNIFVDESGNYKIATVGDAVSVGLDQFSPWDASLLIGRVIMRIPYIGNLYLPLLLKESNARKEIIIIISIIIILIALMLLSGDEEKKDAQKKVLWSGARIIYILVINLLLLYLLFFSLWGWGIYSLGMLEEYRLNAEKYGSKNVFLTIGFMTYRIDCLVYGSIRQGALTFSWSQFLLLIIILFNVTEILIPYIRFRLNRRVSS
;
A
#
# COMPACT_ATOMS: atom_id res chain seq x y z
N MET A 1 -9.78 -35.40 30.16
CA MET A 1 -9.39 -33.97 30.31
C MET A 1 -7.88 -33.69 30.23
N THR A 2 -7.02 -34.68 30.46
CA THR A 2 -5.55 -34.56 30.41
C THR A 2 -4.97 -34.54 28.98
N ALA A 3 -5.46 -35.38 28.07
CA ALA A 3 -5.00 -35.42 26.67
C ALA A 3 -5.29 -34.12 25.89
N LEU A 4 -6.47 -33.51 26.09
CA LEU A 4 -6.81 -32.22 25.47
C LEU A 4 -5.89 -31.08 25.96
N LYS A 5 -5.46 -31.13 27.23
CA LYS A 5 -4.54 -30.15 27.83
C LYS A 5 -3.11 -30.29 27.27
N GLU A 6 -2.67 -31.49 26.95
CA GLU A 6 -1.35 -31.71 26.30
C GLU A 6 -1.34 -31.27 24.84
N ILE A 7 -2.42 -31.53 24.10
CA ILE A 7 -2.62 -31.08 22.73
C ILE A 7 -2.55 -29.53 22.65
N TYR A 8 -3.24 -28.82 23.55
CA TYR A 8 -3.19 -27.34 23.67
C TYR A 8 -1.84 -26.79 24.16
N ARG A 9 -0.97 -27.62 24.73
CA ARG A 9 0.35 -27.22 25.25
C ARG A 9 1.41 -27.18 24.14
N SER A 10 1.20 -27.90 23.03
CA SER A 10 2.09 -27.82 21.87
C SER A 10 2.14 -26.36 21.35
N ARG A 11 3.35 -25.84 21.07
CA ARG A 11 3.50 -24.52 20.45
C ARG A 11 2.72 -24.43 19.14
N PHE A 12 2.72 -25.52 18.38
CA PHE A 12 2.05 -25.64 17.09
C PHE A 12 0.54 -25.34 17.16
N ILE A 13 -0.19 -25.96 18.11
CA ILE A 13 -1.64 -25.76 18.21
C ILE A 13 -1.98 -24.36 18.70
N ARG A 14 -1.16 -23.78 19.59
CA ARG A 14 -1.33 -22.37 20.00
C ARG A 14 -1.16 -21.42 18.82
N VAL A 15 -0.18 -21.65 17.95
CA VAL A 15 0.03 -20.83 16.75
C VAL A 15 -1.16 -20.96 15.79
N ILE A 16 -1.64 -22.18 15.53
CA ILE A 16 -2.81 -22.40 14.67
C ILE A 16 -4.04 -21.67 15.21
N LEU A 17 -4.31 -21.80 16.51
CA LEU A 17 -5.45 -21.13 17.14
C LEU A 17 -5.32 -19.61 17.11
N GLN A 18 -4.11 -19.08 17.28
CA GLN A 18 -3.85 -17.64 17.15
C GLN A 18 -4.07 -17.15 15.72
N VAL A 19 -3.65 -17.91 14.71
CA VAL A 19 -3.89 -17.56 13.30
C VAL A 19 -5.39 -17.59 12.99
N ILE A 20 -6.10 -18.63 13.40
CA ILE A 20 -7.56 -18.73 13.23
C ILE A 20 -8.26 -17.58 13.93
N PHE A 21 -7.91 -17.32 15.19
CA PHE A 21 -8.49 -16.21 15.96
C PHE A 21 -8.23 -14.86 15.29
N SER A 22 -7.01 -14.62 14.81
CA SER A 22 -6.65 -13.38 14.10
C SER A 22 -7.44 -13.21 12.81
N PHE A 23 -7.62 -14.29 12.05
CA PHE A 23 -8.42 -14.29 10.83
C PHE A 23 -9.90 -14.02 11.12
N VAL A 24 -10.49 -14.70 12.10
CA VAL A 24 -11.88 -14.49 12.52
C VAL A 24 -12.07 -13.05 12.99
N LEU A 25 -11.17 -12.54 13.83
CA LEU A 25 -11.21 -11.17 14.30
C LEU A 25 -11.15 -10.15 13.14
N ALA A 26 -10.21 -10.32 12.21
CA ALA A 26 -10.08 -9.45 11.04
C ALA A 26 -11.33 -9.49 10.15
N PHE A 27 -11.89 -10.68 9.91
CA PHE A 27 -13.12 -10.85 9.13
C PHE A 27 -14.32 -10.21 9.83
N SER A 28 -14.48 -10.43 11.15
CA SER A 28 -15.54 -9.81 11.95
C SER A 28 -15.46 -8.29 11.95
N LEU A 29 -14.25 -7.72 12.06
CA LEU A 29 -14.02 -6.27 11.95
C LEU A 29 -14.40 -5.75 10.56
N LEU A 30 -14.02 -6.46 9.49
CA LEU A 30 -14.40 -6.09 8.13
C LEU A 30 -15.91 -6.09 7.93
N MET A 31 -16.61 -7.13 8.43
CA MET A 31 -18.08 -7.20 8.37
C MET A 31 -18.73 -6.07 9.17
N LEU A 32 -18.23 -5.79 10.38
CA LEU A 32 -18.71 -4.68 11.20
C LEU A 32 -18.58 -3.35 10.46
N ILE A 33 -17.43 -3.08 9.84
CA ILE A 33 -17.21 -1.84 9.07
C ILE A 33 -18.20 -1.74 7.89
N ARG A 34 -18.42 -2.83 7.15
CA ARG A 34 -19.41 -2.86 6.05
C ARG A 34 -20.81 -2.54 6.54
N THR A 35 -21.22 -3.10 7.67
CA THR A 35 -22.53 -2.83 8.28
C THR A 35 -22.65 -1.39 8.76
N LEU A 36 -21.63 -0.85 9.44
CA LEU A 36 -21.63 0.53 9.94
C LEU A 36 -21.65 1.57 8.81
N LEU A 37 -20.93 1.29 7.72
CA LEU A 37 -20.87 2.20 6.56
C LEU A 37 -22.01 1.98 5.57
N GLY A 38 -22.76 0.89 5.69
CA GLY A 38 -23.93 0.58 4.88
C GLY A 38 -23.64 0.26 3.41
N VAL A 39 -22.38 -0.05 3.08
CA VAL A 39 -21.91 -0.33 1.71
C VAL A 39 -21.15 -1.66 1.69
N GLU A 40 -21.28 -2.40 0.59
CA GLU A 40 -20.61 -3.70 0.44
C GLU A 40 -19.07 -3.56 0.39
N ASN A 41 -18.60 -2.55 -0.35
CA ASN A 41 -17.19 -2.23 -0.48
C ASN A 41 -16.98 -0.76 -0.09
N PRO A 42 -16.61 -0.47 1.17
CA PRO A 42 -16.40 0.90 1.65
C PRO A 42 -15.07 1.51 1.24
N PHE A 43 -14.18 0.73 0.65
CA PHE A 43 -12.78 1.10 0.45
C PHE A 43 -12.43 1.21 -1.03
N PHE A 44 -11.94 2.38 -1.44
CA PHE A 44 -11.48 2.61 -2.81
C PHE A 44 -10.11 3.29 -2.82
N VAL A 45 -9.39 3.13 -3.92
CA VAL A 45 -8.14 3.84 -4.19
C VAL A 45 -8.36 4.76 -5.38
N VAL A 46 -8.00 6.03 -5.23
CA VAL A 46 -8.12 7.03 -6.29
C VAL A 46 -7.12 6.72 -7.40
N SER A 47 -7.62 6.45 -8.60
CA SER A 47 -6.83 6.02 -9.75
C SER A 47 -6.57 7.13 -10.79
N SER A 48 -7.24 8.28 -10.65
CA SER A 48 -7.15 9.39 -11.60
C SER A 48 -6.95 10.73 -10.89
N GLY A 49 -6.35 11.69 -11.60
CA GLY A 49 -6.10 13.04 -11.09
C GLY A 49 -7.29 14.00 -11.24
N SER A 50 -8.51 13.51 -11.54
CA SER A 50 -9.67 14.39 -11.79
C SER A 50 -10.12 15.16 -10.55
N MET A 51 -9.78 14.67 -9.36
CA MET A 51 -10.16 15.26 -8.08
C MET A 51 -9.01 16.06 -7.41
N TYR A 52 -7.92 16.33 -8.13
CA TYR A 52 -6.85 17.19 -7.64
C TYR A 52 -7.34 18.65 -7.52
N PRO A 53 -7.02 19.41 -6.45
CA PRO A 53 -6.08 19.09 -5.36
C PRO A 53 -6.69 18.35 -4.16
N THR A 54 -7.99 18.13 -4.13
CA THR A 54 -8.66 17.57 -2.94
C THR A 54 -8.34 16.10 -2.71
N LEU A 55 -8.26 15.31 -3.78
CA LEU A 55 -7.83 13.91 -3.75
C LEU A 55 -6.67 13.72 -4.75
N ASN A 56 -5.61 13.09 -4.29
CA ASN A 56 -4.46 12.71 -5.07
C ASN A 56 -4.61 11.27 -5.57
N ILE A 57 -3.97 10.97 -6.70
CA ILE A 57 -3.83 9.59 -7.17
C ILE A 57 -3.09 8.78 -6.09
N GLY A 58 -3.60 7.59 -5.78
CA GLY A 58 -3.07 6.72 -4.73
C GLY A 58 -3.62 6.98 -3.33
N ASP A 59 -4.52 7.96 -3.16
CA ASP A 59 -5.23 8.12 -1.89
C ASP A 59 -6.19 6.97 -1.65
N PHE A 60 -6.24 6.49 -0.41
CA PHE A 60 -7.24 5.55 0.05
C PHE A 60 -8.44 6.34 0.58
N ILE A 61 -9.62 6.06 0.06
CA ILE A 61 -10.85 6.73 0.47
C ILE A 61 -11.81 5.72 1.11
N VAL A 62 -12.49 6.18 2.16
CA VAL A 62 -13.57 5.44 2.82
C VAL A 62 -14.88 6.11 2.49
N ILE A 63 -15.84 5.32 2.02
CA ILE A 63 -17.17 5.78 1.67
C ILE A 63 -18.23 5.25 2.63
N GLN A 64 -19.31 6.00 2.75
CA GLN A 64 -20.51 5.61 3.49
C GLN A 64 -21.72 5.73 2.57
N ARG A 65 -22.70 4.83 2.75
CA ARG A 65 -23.98 4.92 2.04
C ARG A 65 -24.65 6.23 2.39
N ALA A 66 -25.08 6.96 1.37
CA ALA A 66 -25.82 8.20 1.51
C ALA A 66 -27.04 8.15 0.59
N THR A 67 -28.18 8.61 1.07
CA THR A 67 -29.37 8.83 0.22
C THR A 67 -29.29 10.22 -0.43
N PRO A 68 -29.97 10.46 -1.57
CA PRO A 68 -29.98 11.78 -2.21
C PRO A 68 -30.38 12.93 -1.27
N ALA A 69 -31.30 12.68 -0.34
CA ALA A 69 -31.75 13.67 0.65
C ALA A 69 -30.68 14.05 1.70
N GLN A 70 -29.65 13.23 1.88
CA GLN A 70 -28.53 13.48 2.82
C GLN A 70 -27.34 14.17 2.16
N LEU A 71 -27.32 14.23 0.82
CA LEU A 71 -26.25 14.82 0.04
C LEU A 71 -26.37 16.33 0.00
N LYS A 72 -25.21 16.99 -0.06
CA LYS A 72 -25.13 18.45 -0.20
C LYS A 72 -24.22 18.82 -1.36
N ILE A 73 -24.45 20.02 -1.91
CA ILE A 73 -23.50 20.64 -2.84
C ILE A 73 -22.13 20.72 -2.16
N GLY A 74 -21.09 20.28 -2.86
CA GLY A 74 -19.73 20.18 -2.34
C GLY A 74 -19.35 18.79 -1.80
N ASP A 75 -20.29 17.87 -1.56
CA ASP A 75 -19.97 16.50 -1.17
C ASP A 75 -19.20 15.77 -2.30
N ILE A 76 -18.25 14.90 -1.93
CA ILE A 76 -17.55 14.02 -2.87
C ILE A 76 -18.24 12.66 -2.85
N VAL A 77 -18.66 12.19 -4.01
CA VAL A 77 -19.46 10.96 -4.15
C VAL A 77 -18.85 10.01 -5.16
N VAL A 78 -19.14 8.73 -4.97
CA VAL A 78 -18.67 7.63 -5.81
C VAL A 78 -19.85 7.03 -6.55
N PHE A 79 -19.75 7.01 -7.87
CA PHE A 79 -20.74 6.44 -8.77
C PHE A 79 -20.21 5.18 -9.46
N MET A 80 -21.12 4.24 -9.72
CA MET A 80 -20.84 3.13 -10.63
C MET A 80 -20.79 3.64 -12.08
N ASP A 81 -19.83 3.16 -12.86
CA ASP A 81 -19.76 3.44 -14.30
C ASP A 81 -20.99 2.84 -15.02
N PRO A 82 -21.86 3.67 -15.64
CA PRO A 82 -23.10 3.22 -16.28
C PRO A 82 -22.88 2.34 -17.50
N HIS A 83 -21.70 2.44 -18.13
CA HIS A 83 -21.39 1.67 -19.34
C HIS A 83 -20.48 0.47 -19.07
N ALA A 84 -20.07 0.28 -17.81
CA ALA A 84 -19.07 -0.72 -17.40
C ALA A 84 -17.79 -0.73 -18.26
N ARG A 85 -17.50 0.36 -19.00
CA ARG A 85 -16.38 0.47 -19.92
C ARG A 85 -15.06 0.60 -19.17
N LEU A 86 -15.07 1.32 -18.05
CA LEU A 86 -13.92 1.55 -17.20
C LEU A 86 -13.78 0.49 -16.10
N LYS A 87 -14.80 -0.37 -15.88
CA LYS A 87 -14.89 -1.38 -14.81
C LYS A 87 -14.59 -0.85 -13.38
N ALA A 88 -14.41 0.46 -13.23
CA ALA A 88 -13.94 1.12 -12.02
C ALA A 88 -14.91 2.26 -11.66
N PRO A 89 -15.27 2.41 -10.38
CA PRO A 89 -16.12 3.51 -9.93
C PRO A 89 -15.48 4.89 -10.17
N ILE A 90 -16.33 5.89 -10.35
CA ILE A 90 -15.95 7.28 -10.64
C ILE A 90 -16.22 8.14 -9.41
N VAL A 91 -15.26 8.99 -9.02
CA VAL A 91 -15.33 9.82 -7.81
C VAL A 91 -15.30 11.28 -8.20
N HIS A 92 -16.38 12.03 -7.95
CA HIS A 92 -16.48 13.46 -8.29
C HIS A 92 -17.24 14.29 -7.25
N ARG A 93 -17.12 15.62 -7.33
CA ARG A 93 -17.77 16.56 -6.41
C ARG A 93 -19.14 17.00 -6.93
N ILE A 94 -20.14 17.02 -6.06
CA ILE A 94 -21.48 17.51 -6.38
C ILE A 94 -21.46 19.02 -6.58
N VAL A 95 -22.01 19.46 -7.72
CA VAL A 95 -22.24 20.88 -8.02
C VAL A 95 -23.72 21.24 -8.03
N ASN A 96 -24.60 20.28 -8.30
CA ASN A 96 -26.04 20.50 -8.26
C ASN A 96 -26.80 19.19 -7.97
N ILE A 97 -27.97 19.30 -7.32
CA ILE A 97 -28.90 18.19 -7.07
C ILE A 97 -30.28 18.68 -7.45
N PHE A 98 -30.97 17.95 -8.31
CA PHE A 98 -32.31 18.31 -8.77
C PHE A 98 -33.14 17.05 -9.01
N VAL A 99 -34.46 17.24 -9.15
CA VAL A 99 -35.40 16.17 -9.50
C VAL A 99 -35.82 16.38 -10.95
N ASP A 100 -35.76 15.33 -11.76
CA ASP A 100 -36.22 15.39 -13.15
C ASP A 100 -37.76 15.38 -13.26
N GLU A 101 -38.28 15.59 -14.47
CA GLU A 101 -39.73 15.59 -14.74
C GLU A 101 -40.40 14.23 -14.42
N SER A 102 -39.62 13.16 -14.34
CA SER A 102 -40.08 11.81 -13.97
C SER A 102 -40.04 11.55 -12.45
N GLY A 103 -39.65 12.53 -11.64
CA GLY A 103 -39.57 12.43 -10.19
C GLY A 103 -38.29 11.75 -9.67
N ASN A 104 -37.29 11.51 -10.53
CA ASN A 104 -36.03 10.88 -10.12
C ASN A 104 -34.99 11.91 -9.70
N TYR A 105 -34.24 11.60 -8.64
CA TYR A 105 -33.10 12.42 -8.23
C TYR A 105 -31.96 12.31 -9.23
N LYS A 106 -31.50 13.48 -9.71
CA LYS A 106 -30.34 13.66 -10.55
C LYS A 106 -29.27 14.45 -9.82
N ILE A 107 -28.03 14.00 -9.94
CA ILE A 107 -26.88 14.58 -9.25
C ILE A 107 -25.87 15.02 -10.31
N ALA A 108 -25.63 16.33 -10.41
CA ALA A 108 -24.60 16.86 -11.28
C ALA A 108 -23.26 16.93 -10.55
N THR A 109 -22.19 16.45 -11.18
CA THR A 109 -20.86 16.43 -10.59
C THR A 109 -19.79 16.99 -11.53
N VAL A 110 -18.70 17.48 -10.94
CA VAL A 110 -17.47 17.87 -11.64
C VAL A 110 -16.25 17.33 -10.91
N GLY A 111 -15.19 17.02 -11.66
CA GLY A 111 -13.87 16.77 -11.08
C GLY A 111 -13.19 18.07 -10.69
N ASP A 112 -12.59 18.14 -9.51
CA ASP A 112 -11.92 19.36 -8.99
C ASP A 112 -10.78 19.88 -9.88
N ALA A 113 -10.18 19.02 -10.71
CA ALA A 113 -9.10 19.38 -11.63
C ALA A 113 -9.60 20.02 -12.93
N VAL A 114 -10.92 20.02 -13.18
CA VAL A 114 -11.54 20.63 -14.37
C VAL A 114 -12.10 21.99 -13.98
N SER A 115 -11.68 23.04 -14.70
CA SER A 115 -12.14 24.41 -14.46
C SER A 115 -13.43 24.79 -15.20
N VAL A 116 -13.84 24.01 -16.21
CA VAL A 116 -15.00 24.33 -17.07
C VAL A 116 -15.74 23.06 -17.50
N GLY A 117 -17.05 23.02 -17.26
CA GLY A 117 -17.96 21.96 -17.75
C GLY A 117 -18.37 20.94 -16.69
N LEU A 118 -19.48 20.23 -16.95
CA LEU A 118 -19.90 19.08 -16.16
C LEU A 118 -19.06 17.84 -16.53
N ASP A 119 -19.01 16.86 -15.63
CA ASP A 119 -18.40 15.57 -15.92
C ASP A 119 -19.09 14.86 -17.10
N GLN A 120 -18.34 13.99 -17.80
CA GLN A 120 -18.76 13.30 -19.04
C GLN A 120 -20.07 12.52 -18.95
N PHE A 121 -20.48 12.09 -17.74
CA PHE A 121 -21.72 11.35 -17.48
C PHE A 121 -22.70 12.13 -16.58
N SER A 122 -22.38 13.37 -16.24
CA SER A 122 -23.23 14.23 -15.43
C SER A 122 -24.33 14.87 -16.32
N PRO A 123 -25.59 14.92 -15.87
CA PRO A 123 -26.08 14.56 -14.54
C PRO A 123 -26.33 13.05 -14.36
N TRP A 124 -25.91 12.54 -13.20
CA TRP A 124 -26.00 11.13 -12.81
C TRP A 124 -27.37 10.78 -12.27
N ASP A 125 -27.80 9.55 -12.53
CA ASP A 125 -28.94 8.96 -11.82
C ASP A 125 -28.54 8.58 -10.38
N ALA A 126 -29.37 8.96 -9.40
CA ALA A 126 -29.14 8.61 -8.00
C ALA A 126 -29.05 7.10 -7.74
N SER A 127 -29.63 6.25 -8.61
CA SER A 127 -29.51 4.79 -8.52
C SER A 127 -28.08 4.28 -8.71
N LEU A 128 -27.21 5.03 -9.40
CA LEU A 128 -25.81 4.68 -9.61
C LEU A 128 -24.91 5.08 -8.43
N LEU A 129 -25.45 5.78 -7.44
CA LEU A 129 -24.70 6.24 -6.27
C LEU A 129 -24.32 5.05 -5.38
N ILE A 130 -23.02 4.85 -5.20
CA ILE A 130 -22.48 3.85 -4.28
C ILE A 130 -22.41 4.45 -2.86
N GLY A 131 -21.91 5.68 -2.74
CA GLY A 131 -21.83 6.36 -1.46
C GLY A 131 -21.06 7.69 -1.51
N ARG A 132 -21.01 8.35 -0.36
CA ARG A 132 -20.28 9.60 -0.13
C ARG A 132 -18.94 9.32 0.54
N VAL A 133 -17.89 9.99 0.10
CA VAL A 133 -16.56 9.95 0.74
C VAL A 133 -16.63 10.63 2.10
N ILE A 134 -16.29 9.90 3.16
CA ILE A 134 -16.27 10.42 4.55
C ILE A 134 -14.85 10.58 5.10
N MET A 135 -13.87 9.91 4.49
CA MET A 135 -12.50 9.92 4.97
C MET A 135 -11.52 9.71 3.80
N ARG A 136 -10.40 10.41 3.87
CA ARG A 136 -9.24 10.28 2.99
C ARG A 136 -8.05 9.90 3.84
N ILE A 137 -7.34 8.84 3.46
CA ILE A 137 -6.07 8.44 4.05
C ILE A 137 -5.01 8.50 2.95
N PRO A 138 -4.12 9.51 2.96
CA PRO A 138 -3.12 9.65 1.93
C PRO A 138 -2.08 8.53 2.01
N TYR A 139 -1.38 8.26 0.91
CA TYR A 139 -0.25 7.33 0.77
C TYR A 139 -0.53 5.83 0.92
N ILE A 140 -1.58 5.42 1.67
CA ILE A 140 -1.88 3.99 1.91
C ILE A 140 -2.30 3.28 0.62
N GLY A 141 -3.01 3.97 -0.28
CA GLY A 141 -3.45 3.37 -1.52
C GLY A 141 -2.29 2.93 -2.43
N ASN A 142 -1.10 3.55 -2.33
CA ASN A 142 0.08 3.12 -3.10
C ASN A 142 0.62 1.75 -2.68
N LEU A 143 0.36 1.32 -1.44
CA LEU A 143 0.68 -0.05 -1.00
C LEU A 143 -0.29 -1.07 -1.61
N TYR A 144 -1.50 -0.62 -1.94
CA TYR A 144 -2.63 -1.45 -2.39
C TYR A 144 -2.86 -1.39 -3.91
N LEU A 145 -2.35 -0.35 -4.59
CA LEU A 145 -2.48 -0.12 -6.02
C LEU A 145 -1.89 -1.27 -6.87
N PRO A 146 -0.69 -1.82 -6.54
CA PRO A 146 -0.15 -2.99 -7.25
C PRO A 146 -1.00 -4.25 -7.05
N LEU A 147 -1.79 -4.32 -5.96
CA LEU A 147 -2.66 -5.46 -5.64
C LEU A 147 -3.98 -5.42 -6.45
N LEU A 148 -4.45 -4.21 -6.77
CA LEU A 148 -5.71 -3.92 -7.47
C LEU A 148 -5.58 -3.91 -9.00
N LEU A 149 -4.38 -3.69 -9.55
CA LEU A 149 -4.15 -3.83 -10.98
C LEU A 149 -4.44 -5.29 -11.37
N LYS A 150 -5.51 -5.46 -12.16
CA LYS A 150 -6.16 -6.74 -12.45
C LYS A 150 -5.34 -7.63 -13.39
N GLU A 151 -4.17 -7.18 -13.85
CA GLU A 151 -3.37 -7.87 -14.85
C GLU A 151 -1.94 -8.09 -14.35
N SER A 152 -1.60 -9.38 -14.24
CA SER A 152 -0.27 -10.03 -14.22
C SER A 152 0.59 -10.05 -12.92
N ASN A 153 1.20 -11.21 -12.70
CA ASN A 153 2.41 -11.60 -11.94
C ASN A 153 2.76 -10.95 -10.58
N ALA A 154 2.60 -9.65 -10.37
CA ALA A 154 2.93 -8.97 -9.10
C ALA A 154 2.12 -9.51 -7.90
N ARG A 155 0.85 -9.89 -8.12
CA ARG A 155 0.02 -10.57 -7.10
C ARG A 155 0.62 -11.92 -6.67
N LYS A 156 1.19 -12.68 -7.62
CA LYS A 156 1.81 -13.99 -7.32
C LYS A 156 3.10 -13.81 -6.53
N GLU A 157 3.91 -12.80 -6.87
CA GLU A 157 5.17 -12.50 -6.19
C GLU A 157 4.95 -12.04 -4.74
N ILE A 158 3.97 -11.19 -4.49
CA ILE A 158 3.62 -10.76 -3.13
C ILE A 158 3.12 -11.96 -2.30
N ILE A 159 2.30 -12.83 -2.88
CA ILE A 159 1.86 -14.07 -2.21
C ILE A 159 3.06 -14.98 -1.90
N ILE A 160 4.03 -15.10 -2.82
CA ILE A 160 5.25 -15.88 -2.60
C ILE A 160 6.09 -15.26 -1.48
N ILE A 161 6.28 -13.94 -1.46
CA ILE A 161 7.04 -13.24 -0.40
C ILE A 161 6.36 -13.42 0.97
N ILE A 162 5.05 -13.24 1.04
CA ILE A 162 4.27 -13.48 2.27
C ILE A 162 4.40 -14.94 2.72
N SER A 163 4.32 -15.89 1.78
CA SER A 163 4.49 -17.32 2.06
C SER A 163 5.89 -17.64 2.58
N ILE A 164 6.94 -17.04 1.99
CA ILE A 164 8.33 -17.18 2.44
C ILE A 164 8.49 -16.58 3.85
N ILE A 165 7.91 -15.41 4.13
CA ILE A 165 7.96 -14.79 5.46
C ILE A 165 7.25 -15.67 6.49
N ILE A 166 6.08 -16.23 6.16
CA ILE A 166 5.36 -17.16 7.03
C ILE A 166 6.19 -18.43 7.27
N ILE A 167 6.83 -18.97 6.24
CA ILE A 167 7.72 -20.14 6.35
C ILE A 167 8.95 -19.81 7.20
N LEU A 168 9.57 -18.65 7.04
CA LEU A 168 10.73 -18.22 7.84
C LEU A 168 10.34 -18.00 9.31
N ILE A 169 9.18 -17.39 9.57
CA ILE A 169 8.64 -17.23 10.92
C ILE A 169 8.32 -18.61 11.52
N ALA A 170 7.71 -19.51 10.75
CA ALA A 170 7.45 -20.87 11.20
C ALA A 170 8.74 -21.62 11.52
N LEU A 171 9.78 -21.52 10.67
CA LEU A 171 11.09 -22.11 10.92
C LEU A 171 11.78 -21.51 12.14
N MET A 172 11.69 -20.19 12.34
CA MET A 172 12.24 -19.50 13.52
C MET A 172 11.51 -19.87 14.82
N LEU A 173 10.21 -20.13 14.75
CA LEU A 173 9.40 -20.60 15.87
C LEU A 173 9.65 -22.09 16.18
N LEU A 174 9.98 -22.89 15.17
CA LEU A 174 10.34 -24.30 15.30
C LEU A 174 11.77 -24.50 15.82
N SER A 175 12.72 -23.63 15.45
CA SER A 175 14.12 -23.69 15.91
C SER A 175 14.35 -23.11 17.30
N GLY A 176 13.39 -22.34 17.83
CA GLY A 176 13.46 -21.70 19.15
C GLY A 176 13.35 -22.63 20.37
N ASP A 177 13.60 -23.94 20.22
CA ASP A 177 13.63 -24.90 21.34
C ASP A 177 15.01 -25.57 21.57
N GLU A 178 16.02 -25.39 20.70
CA GLU A 178 17.31 -26.10 20.87
C GLU A 178 18.52 -25.27 21.33
N GLU A 179 18.54 -23.94 21.24
CA GLU A 179 19.75 -23.16 21.58
C GLU A 179 19.67 -22.41 22.92
N LYS A 180 19.41 -23.15 23.99
CA LYS A 180 19.85 -22.75 25.34
C LYS A 180 20.94 -23.69 25.84
N LYS A 181 22.17 -23.51 25.33
CA LYS A 181 23.44 -23.59 26.07
C LYS A 181 24.63 -23.36 25.14
N ASP A 182 25.55 -22.52 25.60
CA ASP A 182 26.94 -22.37 25.18
C ASP A 182 27.27 -21.76 23.81
N ALA A 183 27.38 -20.42 23.73
CA ALA A 183 28.38 -19.77 22.86
C ALA A 183 28.56 -18.25 23.10
N GLN A 184 28.42 -17.75 24.33
CA GLN A 184 28.47 -16.29 24.54
C GLN A 184 29.87 -15.64 24.37
N LYS A 185 30.92 -16.40 24.01
CA LYS A 185 32.32 -15.91 23.94
C LYS A 185 33.05 -16.05 22.59
N LYS A 186 32.44 -16.58 21.51
CA LYS A 186 33.09 -16.68 20.18
C LYS A 186 32.29 -16.10 19.00
N VAL A 187 31.30 -15.25 19.27
CA VAL A 187 30.24 -14.88 18.30
C VAL A 187 30.48 -13.52 17.61
N LEU A 188 31.61 -12.85 17.85
CA LEU A 188 31.84 -11.55 17.20
C LEU A 188 32.34 -11.65 15.75
N TRP A 189 32.98 -12.76 15.37
CA TRP A 189 33.56 -13.00 14.04
C TRP A 189 33.54 -14.49 13.66
N SER A 190 32.50 -15.23 14.07
CA SER A 190 32.33 -16.60 13.54
C SER A 190 31.99 -16.51 12.05
N GLY A 191 32.55 -17.41 11.23
CA GLY A 191 32.29 -17.42 9.78
C GLY A 191 30.79 -17.42 9.45
N ALA A 192 29.97 -18.09 10.28
CA ALA A 192 28.52 -18.08 10.16
C ALA A 192 27.88 -16.69 10.30
N ARG A 193 28.38 -15.83 11.21
CA ARG A 193 27.85 -14.47 11.39
C ARG A 193 28.20 -13.56 10.21
N ILE A 194 29.40 -13.72 9.65
CA ILE A 194 29.83 -12.99 8.45
C ILE A 194 28.94 -13.38 7.26
N ILE A 195 28.69 -14.68 7.08
CA ILE A 195 27.80 -15.19 6.04
C ILE A 195 26.38 -14.64 6.21
N TYR A 196 25.83 -14.65 7.44
CA TYR A 196 24.52 -14.07 7.74
C TYR A 196 24.42 -12.59 7.33
N ILE A 197 25.37 -11.75 7.77
CA ILE A 197 25.40 -10.32 7.44
C ILE A 197 25.49 -10.11 5.93
N LEU A 198 26.30 -10.92 5.24
CA LEU A 198 26.49 -10.84 3.80
C LEU A 198 25.22 -11.23 3.04
N VAL A 199 24.55 -12.31 3.43
CA VAL A 199 23.29 -12.76 2.83
C VAL A 199 22.19 -11.70 3.01
N ILE A 200 22.04 -11.13 4.20
CA ILE A 200 21.03 -10.08 4.44
C ILE A 200 21.33 -8.82 3.63
N ASN A 201 22.60 -8.37 3.57
CA ASN A 201 22.95 -7.21 2.75
C ASN A 201 22.72 -7.47 1.25
N LEU A 202 23.08 -8.65 0.73
CA LEU A 202 22.78 -9.03 -0.66
C LEU A 202 21.28 -9.04 -0.94
N LEU A 203 20.48 -9.56 -0.02
CA LEU A 203 19.01 -9.55 -0.13
C LEU A 203 18.47 -8.11 -0.13
N LEU A 204 18.93 -7.25 0.78
CA LEU A 204 18.50 -5.86 0.84
C LEU A 204 18.92 -5.07 -0.40
N LEU A 205 20.12 -5.32 -0.93
CA LEU A 205 20.59 -4.72 -2.19
C LEU A 205 19.77 -5.21 -3.39
N TYR A 206 19.44 -6.50 -3.44
CA TYR A 206 18.54 -7.04 -4.45
C TYR A 206 17.16 -6.37 -4.39
N LEU A 207 16.57 -6.23 -3.21
CA LEU A 207 15.29 -5.55 -3.02
C LEU A 207 15.39 -4.05 -3.38
N LEU A 208 16.51 -3.40 -3.06
CA LEU A 208 16.75 -2.00 -3.41
C LEU A 208 16.79 -1.82 -4.93
N PHE A 209 17.52 -2.69 -5.62
CA PHE A 209 17.59 -2.71 -7.08
C PHE A 209 16.22 -2.97 -7.70
N PHE A 210 15.49 -3.97 -7.18
CA PHE A 210 14.12 -4.27 -7.60
C PHE A 210 13.18 -3.08 -7.40
N SER A 211 13.26 -2.36 -6.28
CA SER A 211 12.45 -1.17 -6.03
C SER A 211 12.73 -0.04 -7.03
N LEU A 212 13.94 0.05 -7.56
CA LEU A 212 14.34 1.10 -8.49
C LEU A 212 13.98 0.75 -9.93
N TRP A 213 14.30 -0.47 -10.38
CA TRP A 213 14.14 -0.91 -11.78
C TRP A 213 12.85 -1.70 -12.05
N GLY A 214 12.30 -2.36 -11.03
CA GLY A 214 11.21 -3.31 -11.22
C GLY A 214 11.64 -4.62 -11.90
N TRP A 215 10.66 -5.48 -12.21
CA TRP A 215 10.87 -6.70 -12.99
C TRP A 215 9.76 -6.91 -14.02
N GLY A 216 10.15 -6.95 -15.30
CA GLY A 216 9.24 -7.15 -16.43
C GLY A 216 8.25 -6.00 -16.64
N ILE A 217 7.22 -6.26 -17.43
CA ILE A 217 6.25 -5.26 -17.92
C ILE A 217 5.31 -4.75 -16.79
N TYR A 218 5.32 -5.39 -15.62
CA TYR A 218 4.17 -5.32 -14.69
C TYR A 218 4.51 -5.07 -13.22
N SER A 219 5.79 -5.07 -12.84
CA SER A 219 6.23 -4.52 -11.55
C SER A 219 7.11 -3.32 -11.85
N LEU A 220 6.54 -2.12 -11.75
CA LEU A 220 7.22 -0.88 -12.09
C LEU A 220 8.02 -0.38 -10.89
N GLY A 221 9.35 -0.43 -11.02
CA GLY A 221 10.22 0.33 -10.14
C GLY A 221 10.15 1.83 -10.46
N MET A 222 10.59 2.67 -9.52
CA MET A 222 10.55 4.14 -9.66
C MET A 222 11.15 4.64 -10.99
N LEU A 223 12.27 4.05 -11.43
CA LEU A 223 12.95 4.44 -12.67
C LEU A 223 12.19 3.99 -13.92
N GLU A 224 11.56 2.81 -13.87
CA GLU A 224 10.77 2.30 -14.98
C GLU A 224 9.48 3.11 -15.15
N GLU A 225 8.87 3.54 -14.04
CA GLU A 225 7.71 4.42 -14.06
C GLU A 225 8.06 5.78 -14.67
N TYR A 226 9.23 6.31 -14.33
CA TYR A 226 9.75 7.53 -14.95
C TYR A 226 9.99 7.32 -16.45
N ARG A 227 10.59 6.19 -16.84
CA ARG A 227 10.87 5.84 -18.24
C ARG A 227 9.60 5.76 -19.07
N LEU A 228 8.56 5.05 -18.61
CA LEU A 228 7.28 4.93 -19.33
C LEU A 228 6.58 6.28 -19.50
N ASN A 229 6.58 7.12 -18.46
CA ASN A 229 6.02 8.47 -18.56
C ASN A 229 6.83 9.33 -19.54
N ALA A 230 8.16 9.20 -19.53
CA ALA A 230 9.04 9.91 -20.46
C ALA A 230 8.85 9.47 -21.92
N GLU A 231 8.57 8.19 -22.17
CA GLU A 231 8.21 7.68 -23.50
C GLU A 231 6.85 8.21 -23.96
N LYS A 232 5.88 8.29 -23.04
CA LYS A 232 4.50 8.71 -23.36
C LYS A 232 4.34 10.21 -23.57
N TYR A 233 4.99 11.03 -22.73
CA TYR A 233 4.80 12.48 -22.72
C TYR A 233 6.02 13.26 -23.23
N GLY A 234 7.14 12.57 -23.48
CA GLY A 234 8.43 13.16 -23.85
C GLY A 234 9.28 13.49 -22.61
N SER A 235 10.57 13.13 -22.65
CA SER A 235 11.47 13.24 -21.49
C SER A 235 11.62 14.65 -20.91
N LYS A 236 11.47 15.70 -21.73
CA LYS A 236 11.51 17.11 -21.28
C LYS A 236 10.27 17.54 -20.50
N ASN A 237 9.21 16.74 -20.58
CA ASN A 237 7.91 17.02 -19.99
C ASN A 237 7.67 16.19 -18.73
N VAL A 238 8.64 15.45 -18.21
CA VAL A 238 8.48 14.59 -17.03
C VAL A 238 9.44 15.02 -15.94
N PHE A 239 8.94 15.16 -14.71
CA PHE A 239 9.68 15.67 -13.57
C PHE A 239 9.57 14.69 -12.41
N LEU A 240 10.72 14.20 -11.93
CA LEU A 240 10.79 13.38 -10.72
C LEU A 240 11.01 14.28 -9.51
N THR A 241 10.04 14.33 -8.61
CA THR A 241 10.14 15.02 -7.32
C THR A 241 10.41 13.97 -6.22
N ILE A 242 11.49 14.15 -5.47
CA ILE A 242 11.89 13.25 -4.38
C ILE A 242 11.63 13.96 -3.05
N GLY A 243 10.83 13.33 -2.18
CA GLY A 243 10.60 13.74 -0.79
C GLY A 243 11.14 12.71 0.20
N PHE A 244 10.96 12.95 1.51
CA PHE A 244 11.36 11.99 2.55
C PHE A 244 10.44 10.76 2.54
N MET A 245 10.99 9.60 2.22
CA MET A 245 10.29 8.31 2.03
C MET A 245 9.25 8.32 0.91
N THR A 246 9.26 9.32 0.03
CA THR A 246 8.27 9.44 -1.05
C THR A 246 8.91 9.93 -2.35
N TYR A 247 8.32 9.59 -3.48
CA TYR A 247 8.63 10.18 -4.78
C TYR A 247 7.33 10.47 -5.54
N ARG A 248 7.38 11.39 -6.50
CA ARG A 248 6.24 11.71 -7.38
C ARG A 248 6.76 12.01 -8.78
N ILE A 249 6.05 11.55 -9.80
CA ILE A 249 6.40 11.77 -11.20
C ILE A 249 5.34 12.66 -11.84
N ASP A 250 5.67 13.93 -12.00
CA ASP A 250 4.77 14.94 -12.58
C ASP A 250 5.02 15.05 -14.09
N CYS A 251 3.96 15.25 -14.88
CA CYS A 251 4.05 15.32 -16.34
C CYS A 251 3.43 16.61 -16.88
N LEU A 252 4.11 17.33 -17.77
CA LEU A 252 3.57 18.48 -18.50
C LEU A 252 2.71 17.98 -19.67
N VAL A 253 1.42 18.33 -19.65
CA VAL A 253 0.45 17.92 -20.67
C VAL A 253 -0.35 19.15 -21.10
N TYR A 254 -0.30 19.48 -22.40
CA TYR A 254 -0.98 20.65 -23.00
C TYR A 254 -0.69 21.98 -22.26
N GLY A 255 0.57 22.21 -21.86
CA GLY A 255 0.98 23.45 -21.18
C GLY A 255 0.63 23.53 -19.69
N SER A 256 0.04 22.48 -19.12
CA SER A 256 -0.29 22.38 -17.68
C SER A 256 0.42 21.19 -17.03
N ILE A 257 0.87 21.34 -15.79
CA ILE A 257 1.53 20.25 -15.05
C ILE A 257 0.44 19.33 -14.47
N ARG A 258 0.39 18.09 -14.94
CA ARG A 258 -0.38 17.00 -14.32
C ARG A 258 0.48 16.34 -13.26
N GLN A 259 0.07 16.47 -12.01
CA GLN A 259 0.79 15.86 -10.91
C GLN A 259 0.58 14.35 -10.89
N GLY A 260 1.66 13.61 -10.61
CA GLY A 260 1.64 12.17 -10.41
C GLY A 260 1.08 11.78 -9.05
N ALA A 261 0.92 10.47 -8.85
CA ALA A 261 0.68 9.91 -7.53
C ALA A 261 1.92 10.16 -6.65
N LEU A 262 1.70 10.66 -5.43
CA LEU A 262 2.77 10.77 -4.45
C LEU A 262 2.98 9.37 -3.85
N THR A 263 4.01 8.68 -4.31
CA THR A 263 4.27 7.25 -4.06
C THR A 263 5.29 7.05 -2.95
N PHE A 264 5.16 5.99 -2.16
CA PHE A 264 6.15 5.63 -1.15
C PHE A 264 7.44 5.13 -1.80
N SER A 265 8.58 5.65 -1.37
CA SER A 265 9.89 5.28 -1.89
C SER A 265 10.47 4.09 -1.11
N TRP A 266 10.16 2.89 -1.59
CA TRP A 266 10.74 1.64 -1.09
C TRP A 266 12.27 1.66 -1.12
N SER A 267 12.88 2.34 -2.09
CA SER A 267 14.32 2.46 -2.20
C SER A 267 14.93 3.28 -1.05
N GLN A 268 14.33 4.42 -0.71
CA GLN A 268 14.76 5.20 0.46
C GLN A 268 14.57 4.43 1.77
N PHE A 269 13.45 3.72 1.90
CA PHE A 269 13.18 2.89 3.07
C PHE A 269 14.21 1.76 3.23
N LEU A 270 14.49 1.02 2.15
CA LEU A 270 15.48 -0.06 2.15
C LEU A 270 16.89 0.46 2.43
N LEU A 271 17.26 1.63 1.90
CA LEU A 271 18.54 2.26 2.20
C LEU A 271 18.68 2.59 3.69
N LEU A 272 17.61 3.09 4.32
CA LEU A 272 17.58 3.31 5.77
C LEU A 272 17.68 1.99 6.55
N ILE A 273 16.99 0.93 6.13
CA ILE A 273 17.10 -0.40 6.74
C ILE A 273 18.51 -0.96 6.63
N ILE A 274 19.18 -0.81 5.48
CA ILE A 274 20.58 -1.23 5.30
C ILE A 274 21.49 -0.49 6.28
N ILE A 275 21.34 0.83 6.41
CA ILE A 275 22.16 1.63 7.33
C ILE A 275 21.93 1.16 8.77
N LEU A 276 20.66 1.05 9.20
CA LEU A 276 20.32 0.62 10.56
C LEU A 276 20.87 -0.77 10.86
N PHE A 277 20.67 -1.73 9.95
CA PHE A 277 21.17 -3.10 10.10
C PHE A 277 22.68 -3.15 10.24
N ASN A 278 23.43 -2.43 9.40
CA ASN A 278 24.90 -2.43 9.47
C ASN A 278 25.41 -1.68 10.71
N VAL A 279 24.73 -0.62 11.16
CA VAL A 279 25.06 0.04 12.43
C VAL A 279 24.89 -0.91 13.60
N THR A 280 23.78 -1.65 13.66
CA THR A 280 23.50 -2.57 14.77
C THR A 280 24.35 -3.82 14.75
N GLU A 281 24.59 -4.41 13.58
CA GLU A 281 25.26 -5.71 13.46
C GLU A 281 26.77 -5.63 13.26
N ILE A 282 27.28 -4.51 12.73
CA ILE A 282 28.72 -4.34 12.46
C ILE A 282 29.31 -3.24 13.35
N LEU A 283 28.79 -2.02 13.25
CA LEU A 283 29.44 -0.85 13.84
C LEU A 283 29.42 -0.90 15.37
N ILE A 284 28.26 -1.13 15.99
CA ILE A 284 28.13 -1.18 17.46
C ILE A 284 28.98 -2.32 18.06
N PRO A 285 28.91 -3.58 17.54
CA PRO A 285 29.77 -4.66 18.01
C PRO A 285 31.27 -4.35 17.87
N TYR A 286 31.67 -3.75 16.74
CA TYR A 286 33.07 -3.35 16.50
C TYR A 286 33.55 -2.29 17.50
N ILE A 287 32.75 -1.24 17.74
CA ILE A 287 33.08 -0.19 18.72
C ILE A 287 33.19 -0.78 20.13
N ARG A 288 32.23 -1.61 20.55
CA ARG A 288 32.26 -2.28 21.86
C ARG A 288 33.51 -3.15 22.04
N PHE A 289 33.89 -3.88 21.01
CA PHE A 289 35.13 -4.68 21.02
C PHE A 289 36.38 -3.82 21.18
N ARG A 290 36.45 -2.69 20.46
CA ARG A 290 37.61 -1.78 20.53
C ARG A 290 37.70 -1.07 21.88
N LEU A 291 36.57 -0.66 22.46
CA LEU A 291 36.52 -0.05 23.80
C LEU A 291 36.96 -1.04 24.88
N ASN A 292 36.47 -2.28 24.85
CA ASN A 292 36.87 -3.30 25.83
C ASN A 292 38.37 -3.63 25.79
N ARG A 293 39.02 -3.58 24.62
CA ARG A 293 40.47 -3.78 24.50
C ARG A 293 41.32 -2.65 25.11
N ARG A 294 40.82 -1.41 25.13
CA ARG A 294 41.53 -0.27 25.72
C ARG A 294 41.43 -0.23 27.25
N VAL A 295 40.41 -0.85 27.82
CA VAL A 295 40.22 -0.92 29.29
C VAL A 295 41.04 -2.08 29.88
N SER A 296 41.43 -3.07 29.06
CA SER A 296 42.24 -4.22 29.46
C SER A 296 43.76 -4.05 29.25
N SER A 297 44.21 -2.87 28.80
CA SER A 297 45.62 -2.52 28.54
C SER A 297 46.05 -1.38 29.44
#